data_AF-A0A928Z8J1-F1
#
_entry.id   AF-A0A928Z8J1-F1
#
_cell.length_a   1.000
_cell.length_b   1.000
_cell.length_c   1.000
_cell.angle_alpha   90.00
_cell.angle_beta   90.00
_cell.angle_gamma   90.00
#
_symmetry.space_group_name_H-M   'P 1'
#
loop_
_entity.id
_entity.type
_entity.pdbx_description
1 polymer ?
#
loop_
_entity_poly.entity_id
_entity_poly.type
_entity_poly.pdbx_seq_one_letter_code
_entity_poly.pdbx_strand_id
1 'polypeptide(L)'
;MEEQLARFVVETCSHPPGSLKRRQNFNRLVRAILDSGKLWRENTPYYADALQQTWLYLCRNLCQGTTGAKYDPHKSQVTTWLNQYLKRRLQDFYLAAIRPEKQRVYSTAFQIDPSFNEIDNLPAPPDIPPILEETRQWVLADANRELGRIHIKSRPDLTCQVLILRRLPPETDWKTLERDLDCSYSTLANFYQRQCLPRLRKFGKDRGYL
;
A
#
# COMPACT_ATOMS: atom_id res chain seq x y z
N MET A 1 -11.54 -26.90 -43.03
CA MET A 1 -11.10 -25.97 -41.97
C MET A 1 -10.05 -26.60 -41.05
N GLU A 2 -10.27 -27.81 -40.53
CA GLU A 2 -9.32 -28.48 -39.62
C GLU A 2 -8.02 -28.88 -40.32
N GLU A 3 -8.10 -29.39 -41.54
CA GLU A 3 -6.94 -29.66 -42.40
C GLU A 3 -6.10 -28.40 -42.69
N GLN A 4 -6.76 -27.25 -42.83
CA GLN A 4 -6.09 -25.97 -43.07
C GLN A 4 -5.30 -25.52 -41.84
N LEU A 5 -5.85 -25.70 -40.63
CA LEU A 5 -5.13 -25.45 -39.39
C LEU A 5 -3.93 -26.38 -39.25
N ALA A 6 -4.09 -27.68 -39.53
CA ALA A 6 -3.00 -28.64 -39.50
C ALA A 6 -1.87 -28.27 -40.47
N ARG A 7 -2.19 -27.85 -41.69
CA ARG A 7 -1.21 -27.36 -42.67
C ARG A 7 -0.44 -26.14 -42.16
N PHE A 8 -1.13 -25.14 -41.60
CA PHE A 8 -0.46 -23.97 -41.04
C PHE A 8 0.45 -24.31 -39.85
N VAL A 9 0.11 -25.31 -39.05
CA VAL A 9 1.00 -25.80 -37.99
C VAL A 9 2.29 -26.37 -38.58
N VAL A 10 2.18 -27.26 -39.57
CA VAL A 10 3.34 -27.86 -40.25
C VAL A 10 4.22 -26.79 -40.90
N GLU A 11 3.61 -25.88 -41.67
CA GLU A 11 4.32 -24.75 -42.31
C GLU A 11 4.96 -23.79 -41.29
N THR A 12 4.40 -23.64 -40.10
CA THR A 12 5.00 -22.79 -39.06
C THR A 12 6.21 -23.47 -38.43
N CYS A 13 6.11 -24.77 -38.14
CA CYS A 13 7.16 -25.51 -37.45
C CYS A 13 8.31 -25.98 -38.35
N SER A 14 8.14 -25.95 -39.68
CA SER A 14 9.22 -26.24 -40.64
C SER A 14 10.27 -25.12 -40.73
N HIS A 15 9.96 -23.92 -40.25
CA HIS A 15 10.87 -22.77 -40.29
C HIS A 15 11.58 -22.53 -38.94
N PRO A 16 12.83 -22.04 -38.94
CA PRO A 16 13.59 -21.82 -37.72
C PRO A 16 12.99 -20.71 -36.85
N PRO A 17 13.21 -20.76 -35.52
CA PRO A 17 12.86 -19.66 -34.61
C PRO A 17 13.38 -18.32 -35.09
N GLY A 18 12.60 -17.25 -34.92
CA GLY A 18 13.00 -15.89 -35.32
C GLY A 18 12.86 -15.55 -36.81
N SER A 19 12.66 -16.53 -37.69
CA SER A 19 12.48 -16.26 -39.12
C SER A 19 11.20 -15.46 -39.43
N LEU A 20 11.26 -14.58 -40.44
CA LEU A 20 10.10 -13.81 -40.90
C LEU A 20 8.97 -14.75 -41.37
N LYS A 21 9.33 -15.83 -42.08
CA LYS A 21 8.36 -16.78 -42.62
C LYS A 21 7.60 -17.52 -41.51
N ARG A 22 8.30 -17.94 -40.45
CA ARG A 22 7.66 -18.52 -39.25
C ARG A 22 6.65 -17.55 -38.63
N ARG A 23 7.02 -16.27 -38.47
CA ARG A 23 6.11 -15.24 -37.93
C ARG A 23 4.87 -15.04 -38.80
N GLN A 24 5.03 -14.98 -40.12
CA GLN A 24 3.91 -14.86 -41.06
C GLN A 24 2.95 -16.05 -40.98
N ASN A 25 3.49 -17.27 -41.01
CA ASN A 25 2.69 -18.49 -40.93
C ASN A 25 1.99 -18.61 -39.56
N PHE A 26 2.67 -18.25 -38.47
CA PHE A 26 2.08 -18.20 -37.14
C PHE A 26 0.91 -17.20 -37.06
N ASN A 27 1.07 -15.99 -37.60
CA ASN A 27 -0.02 -15.01 -37.64
C ASN A 27 -1.22 -15.49 -38.46
N ARG A 28 -0.99 -16.21 -39.57
CA ARG A 28 -2.05 -16.84 -40.36
C ARG A 28 -2.78 -17.93 -39.55
N LEU A 29 -2.03 -18.75 -38.81
CA LEU A 29 -2.59 -19.76 -37.92
C LEU A 29 -3.48 -19.12 -36.85
N VAL A 30 -3.00 -18.08 -36.16
CA VAL A 30 -3.78 -17.39 -35.11
C VAL A 30 -5.08 -16.80 -35.67
N ARG A 31 -5.02 -16.14 -36.83
CA ARG A 31 -6.23 -15.63 -37.50
C ARG A 31 -7.20 -16.76 -37.84
N ALA A 32 -6.72 -17.84 -38.44
CA ALA A 32 -7.56 -18.99 -38.76
C ALA A 32 -8.20 -19.63 -37.52
N ILE A 33 -7.50 -19.65 -36.37
CA ILE A 33 -8.08 -20.11 -35.10
C ILE A 33 -9.18 -19.15 -34.63
N LEU A 34 -8.96 -17.84 -34.68
CA LEU A 34 -9.96 -16.83 -34.28
C LEU A 34 -11.21 -16.90 -35.17
N ASP A 35 -11.01 -16.92 -36.48
CA ASP A 35 -12.07 -16.97 -37.51
C ASP A 35 -12.88 -18.26 -37.41
N SER A 36 -12.27 -19.36 -36.92
CA SER A 36 -12.98 -20.61 -36.72
C SER A 36 -14.09 -20.53 -35.67
N GLY A 37 -14.01 -19.58 -34.73
CA GLY A 37 -14.95 -19.46 -33.61
C GLY A 37 -14.95 -20.65 -32.64
N LYS A 38 -14.02 -21.61 -32.78
CA LYS A 38 -14.00 -22.87 -32.01
C LYS A 38 -13.35 -22.75 -30.62
N LEU A 39 -12.75 -21.60 -30.30
CA LEU A 39 -12.21 -21.38 -28.95
C LEU A 39 -13.35 -21.14 -27.96
N TRP A 40 -13.21 -21.74 -26.78
CA TRP A 40 -14.13 -21.55 -25.66
C TRP A 40 -14.28 -20.07 -25.32
N ARG A 41 -15.50 -19.62 -25.11
CA ARG A 41 -15.83 -18.25 -24.72
C ARG A 41 -16.70 -18.29 -23.47
N GLU A 42 -16.41 -17.42 -22.52
CA GLU A 42 -17.23 -17.23 -21.33
C GLU A 42 -17.13 -15.78 -20.86
N ASN A 43 -18.11 -15.36 -20.06
CA ASN A 43 -18.18 -14.02 -19.49
C ASN A 43 -17.68 -14.02 -18.05
N THR A 44 -16.38 -14.26 -17.86
CA THR A 44 -15.74 -14.17 -16.54
C THR A 44 -14.73 -13.01 -16.51
N PRO A 45 -14.54 -12.34 -15.35
CA PRO A 45 -13.64 -11.18 -15.25
C PRO A 45 -12.20 -11.47 -15.69
N TYR A 46 -11.76 -12.72 -15.51
CA TYR A 46 -10.40 -13.19 -15.81
C TYR A 46 -10.29 -13.93 -17.15
N TYR A 47 -11.34 -13.95 -17.98
CA TYR A 47 -11.32 -14.64 -19.27
C TYR A 47 -10.21 -14.12 -20.20
N ALA A 48 -10.05 -12.79 -20.27
CA ALA A 48 -9.05 -12.14 -21.12
C ALA A 48 -7.61 -12.57 -20.73
N ASP A 49 -7.32 -12.65 -19.43
CA ASP A 49 -6.02 -13.08 -18.92
C ASP A 49 -5.75 -14.56 -19.21
N ALA A 50 -6.76 -15.42 -19.02
CA ALA A 50 -6.66 -16.84 -19.36
C ALA A 50 -6.41 -17.04 -20.88
N LEU A 51 -7.07 -16.25 -21.71
CA LEU A 51 -6.87 -16.27 -23.16
C LEU A 51 -5.45 -15.81 -23.55
N GLN A 52 -4.95 -14.72 -22.95
CA GLN A 52 -3.57 -14.24 -23.12
C GLN A 52 -2.55 -15.34 -22.77
N GLN A 53 -2.72 -16.01 -21.63
CA GLN A 53 -1.84 -17.13 -21.24
C GLN A 53 -1.92 -18.30 -22.21
N THR A 54 -3.09 -18.55 -22.80
CA THR A 54 -3.28 -19.60 -23.81
C THR A 54 -2.53 -19.28 -25.11
N TRP A 55 -2.50 -18.02 -25.54
CA TRP A 55 -1.70 -17.61 -26.70
C TRP A 55 -0.20 -17.74 -26.44
N LEU A 56 0.27 -17.36 -25.26
CA LEU A 56 1.67 -17.57 -24.87
C LEU A 56 2.03 -19.06 -24.85
N TYR A 57 1.11 -19.90 -24.38
CA TYR A 57 1.28 -21.36 -24.39
C TYR A 57 1.39 -21.90 -25.82
N LEU A 58 0.54 -21.44 -26.74
CA LEU A 58 0.64 -21.76 -28.17
C LEU A 58 2.02 -21.38 -28.72
N CYS A 59 2.46 -20.13 -28.53
CA CYS A 59 3.75 -19.63 -29.03
C CYS A 59 4.93 -20.51 -28.58
N ARG A 60 4.92 -20.95 -27.32
CA ARG A 60 6.04 -21.67 -26.68
C ARG A 60 6.02 -23.18 -26.98
N ASN A 61 4.84 -23.77 -27.15
CA ASN A 61 4.71 -25.23 -27.17
C ASN A 61 4.29 -25.80 -28.52
N LEU A 62 3.93 -24.96 -29.51
CA LEU A 62 3.52 -25.45 -30.83
C LEU A 62 4.59 -26.31 -31.50
N CYS A 63 5.87 -25.88 -31.50
CA CYS A 63 6.93 -26.59 -32.22
C CYS A 63 7.99 -27.25 -31.33
N GLN A 64 8.22 -26.73 -30.11
CA GLN A 64 9.39 -27.07 -29.29
C GLN A 64 9.06 -27.56 -27.88
N GLY A 65 7.85 -27.31 -27.35
CA GLY A 65 7.48 -27.76 -26.01
C GLY A 65 8.27 -27.10 -24.88
N THR A 66 8.53 -25.79 -24.95
CA THR A 66 9.43 -25.10 -24.00
C THR A 66 8.90 -25.03 -22.57
N THR A 67 7.58 -24.98 -22.37
CA THR A 67 6.98 -24.86 -21.03
C THR A 67 6.02 -26.01 -20.71
N GLY A 68 6.01 -27.06 -21.52
CA GLY A 68 5.10 -28.20 -21.41
C GLY A 68 5.22 -29.14 -22.61
N ALA A 69 4.29 -30.08 -22.74
CA ALA A 69 4.29 -31.00 -23.87
C ALA A 69 4.15 -30.24 -25.20
N LYS A 70 5.02 -30.58 -26.16
CA LYS A 70 4.92 -30.10 -27.54
C LYS A 70 3.56 -30.53 -28.14
N TYR A 71 2.96 -29.65 -28.94
CA TYR A 71 1.74 -29.99 -29.67
C TYR A 71 1.96 -31.20 -30.60
N ASP A 72 1.02 -32.14 -30.54
CA ASP A 72 1.00 -33.36 -31.34
C ASP A 72 -0.29 -33.42 -32.17
N PRO A 73 -0.21 -33.22 -33.49
CA PRO A 73 -1.36 -33.30 -34.39
C PRO A 73 -2.08 -34.66 -34.40
N HIS A 74 -1.41 -35.75 -34.01
CA HIS A 74 -2.02 -37.08 -33.99
C HIS A 74 -2.90 -37.31 -32.75
N LYS A 75 -2.68 -36.55 -31.67
CA LYS A 75 -3.44 -36.69 -30.42
C LYS A 75 -4.71 -35.86 -30.42
N SER A 76 -4.67 -34.66 -30.97
CA SER A 76 -5.80 -33.73 -30.95
C SER A 76 -5.63 -32.61 -31.94
N GLN A 77 -6.74 -32.00 -32.34
CA GLN A 77 -6.73 -30.76 -33.11
C GLN A 77 -6.19 -29.59 -32.27
N VAL A 78 -5.60 -28.60 -32.93
CA VAL A 78 -4.99 -27.43 -32.26
C VAL A 78 -6.01 -26.66 -31.42
N THR A 79 -7.25 -26.51 -31.88
CA THR A 79 -8.32 -25.84 -31.14
C THR A 79 -8.73 -26.62 -29.90
N THR A 80 -8.84 -27.94 -29.99
CA THR A 80 -9.15 -28.82 -28.85
C THR A 80 -8.05 -28.76 -27.80
N TRP A 81 -6.79 -28.83 -28.23
CA TRP A 81 -5.64 -28.71 -27.36
C TRP A 81 -5.59 -27.35 -26.64
N LEU A 82 -5.85 -26.25 -27.36
CA LEU A 82 -5.92 -24.92 -26.76
C LEU A 82 -7.10 -24.76 -25.81
N ASN A 83 -8.27 -25.31 -26.15
CA ASN A 83 -9.44 -25.28 -25.26
C ASN A 83 -9.19 -26.04 -23.96
N GLN A 84 -8.47 -27.16 -24.01
CA GLN A 84 -8.09 -27.90 -22.80
C GLN A 84 -7.19 -27.04 -21.89
N TYR A 85 -6.22 -26.35 -22.46
CA TYR A 85 -5.35 -25.44 -21.70
C TYR A 85 -6.12 -24.23 -21.16
N LEU A 86 -6.95 -23.60 -21.99
CA LEU A 86 -7.78 -22.45 -21.62
C LEU A 86 -8.72 -22.79 -20.45
N LYS A 87 -9.43 -23.91 -20.51
CA LYS A 87 -10.30 -24.37 -19.42
C LYS A 87 -9.54 -24.57 -18.11
N ARG A 88 -8.32 -25.12 -18.17
CA ARG A 88 -7.46 -25.25 -16.98
C ARG A 88 -7.08 -23.88 -16.41
N ARG A 89 -6.67 -22.93 -17.26
CA ARG A 89 -6.35 -21.56 -16.82
C ARG A 89 -7.53 -20.86 -16.17
N LEU A 90 -8.72 -20.99 -16.76
CA LEU A 90 -9.95 -20.46 -16.17
C LEU A 90 -10.25 -21.09 -14.81
N GLN A 91 -10.05 -22.40 -14.67
CA GLN A 91 -10.16 -23.09 -13.39
C GLN A 91 -9.12 -22.59 -12.36
N ASP A 92 -7.88 -22.34 -12.78
CA ASP A 92 -6.85 -21.80 -11.89
C ASP A 92 -7.22 -20.41 -11.38
N PHE A 93 -7.73 -19.54 -12.26
CA PHE A 93 -8.24 -18.21 -11.87
C PHE A 93 -9.46 -18.30 -10.96
N TYR A 94 -10.41 -19.20 -11.26
CA TYR A 94 -11.57 -19.47 -10.39
C TYR A 94 -11.12 -19.90 -8.98
N LEU A 95 -10.20 -20.87 -8.89
CA LEU A 95 -9.65 -21.32 -7.62
C LEU A 95 -8.87 -20.21 -6.91
N ALA A 96 -8.11 -19.39 -7.64
CA ALA A 96 -7.37 -18.27 -7.08
C ALA A 96 -8.29 -17.16 -6.54
N ALA A 97 -9.44 -16.92 -7.19
CA ALA A 97 -10.45 -15.98 -6.72
C ALA A 97 -11.16 -16.48 -5.44
N ILE A 98 -11.36 -17.79 -5.32
CA ILE A 98 -12.04 -18.40 -4.16
C ILE A 98 -11.08 -18.70 -3.00
N ARG A 99 -9.78 -18.86 -3.24
CA ARG A 99 -8.78 -19.07 -2.19
C ARG A 99 -8.82 -17.99 -1.10
N PRO A 100 -8.88 -16.67 -1.39
CA PRO A 100 -9.05 -15.67 -0.35
C PRO A 100 -10.42 -15.75 0.34
N GLU A 101 -11.47 -16.24 -0.32
CA GLU A 101 -12.77 -16.51 0.32
C GLU A 101 -12.75 -17.72 1.27
N LYS A 102 -11.97 -18.76 0.96
CA LYS A 102 -11.85 -19.98 1.80
C LYS A 102 -10.77 -19.87 2.88
N GLN A 103 -9.76 -19.01 2.71
CA GLN A 103 -8.77 -18.67 3.74
C GLN A 103 -9.23 -17.55 4.68
N ARG A 104 -10.33 -16.85 4.36
CA ARG A 104 -11.18 -16.29 5.41
C ARG A 104 -11.75 -17.46 6.18
N VAL A 105 -11.02 -17.90 7.20
CA VAL A 105 -11.51 -18.87 8.17
C VAL A 105 -12.90 -18.39 8.59
N TYR A 106 -13.89 -19.22 8.28
CA TYR A 106 -15.20 -19.12 8.91
C TYR A 106 -14.95 -19.13 10.42
N SER A 107 -15.11 -17.98 11.06
CA SER A 107 -15.49 -17.91 12.47
C SER A 107 -16.91 -18.49 12.60
N THR A 108 -17.07 -19.79 12.33
CA THR A 108 -18.26 -20.56 12.70
C THR A 108 -18.21 -20.79 14.20
N ALA A 109 -18.35 -19.70 14.96
CA ALA A 109 -18.68 -19.75 16.38
C ALA A 109 -19.38 -18.49 16.87
N PHE A 110 -19.93 -17.60 16.03
CA PHE A 110 -20.95 -16.65 16.48
C PHE A 110 -21.96 -16.44 15.37
N GLN A 111 -23.24 -16.68 15.65
CA GLN A 111 -24.31 -16.07 14.87
C GLN A 111 -24.23 -14.57 15.16
N ILE A 112 -23.39 -13.88 14.41
CA ILE A 112 -23.25 -12.43 14.48
C ILE A 112 -24.49 -11.88 13.77
N ASP A 113 -25.43 -11.41 14.58
CA ASP A 113 -26.43 -10.44 14.15
C ASP A 113 -25.74 -9.36 13.31
N PRO A 114 -26.18 -9.08 12.06
CA PRO A 114 -25.58 -8.04 11.21
C PRO A 114 -25.61 -6.63 11.83
N SER A 115 -26.27 -6.44 12.98
CA SER A 115 -26.19 -5.23 13.80
C SER A 115 -24.98 -5.15 14.76
N PHE A 116 -24.19 -6.21 14.94
CA PHE A 116 -23.06 -6.25 15.89
C PHE A 116 -21.70 -6.12 15.19
N ASN A 117 -21.32 -4.90 14.82
CA ASN A 117 -19.93 -4.56 14.53
C ASN A 117 -19.18 -4.33 15.86
N GLU A 118 -18.78 -5.42 16.52
CA GLU A 118 -18.06 -5.36 17.80
C GLU A 118 -16.66 -4.75 17.66
N ILE A 119 -16.09 -4.77 16.44
CA ILE A 119 -14.79 -4.14 16.12
C ILE A 119 -14.93 -2.62 15.97
N ASP A 120 -16.06 -2.13 15.44
CA ASP A 120 -16.30 -0.68 15.30
C ASP A 120 -16.66 -0.01 16.64
N ASN A 121 -17.04 -0.82 17.65
CA ASN A 121 -17.36 -0.35 19.00
C ASN A 121 -16.20 -0.46 19.99
N LEU A 122 -15.01 -0.90 19.56
CA LEU A 122 -13.83 -0.80 20.40
C LEU A 122 -13.47 0.68 20.51
N PRO A 123 -13.58 1.31 21.70
CA PRO A 123 -13.14 2.67 21.86
C PRO A 123 -11.65 2.70 21.50
N ALA A 124 -11.29 3.61 20.59
CA ALA A 124 -9.88 3.87 20.33
C ALA A 124 -9.17 4.12 21.67
N PRO A 125 -7.93 3.63 21.85
CA PRO A 125 -7.11 4.11 22.95
C PRO A 125 -7.19 5.64 22.97
N PRO A 126 -7.36 6.27 24.15
CA PRO A 126 -7.47 7.71 24.22
C PRO A 126 -6.30 8.33 23.46
N ASP A 127 -6.58 9.36 22.67
CA ASP A 127 -5.56 10.05 21.88
C ASP A 127 -4.37 10.35 22.80
N ILE A 128 -3.18 9.89 22.41
CA ILE A 128 -1.95 10.23 23.11
C ILE A 128 -1.92 11.75 23.15
N PRO A 129 -1.89 12.39 24.36
CA PRO A 129 -1.91 13.84 24.44
C PRO A 129 -0.82 14.38 23.52
N PRO A 130 -1.15 15.29 22.60
CA PRO A 130 -0.15 15.90 21.75
C PRO A 130 0.97 16.41 22.66
N ILE A 131 2.23 16.15 22.30
CA ILE A 131 3.44 16.60 23.03
C ILE A 131 3.31 18.05 23.55
N LEU A 132 2.62 18.90 22.80
CA LEU A 132 2.31 20.28 23.15
C LEU A 132 1.42 20.41 24.41
N GLU A 133 0.38 19.61 24.52
CA GLU A 133 -0.57 19.63 25.64
C GLU A 133 0.09 19.09 26.93
N GLU A 134 0.87 18.03 26.82
CA GLU A 134 1.65 17.51 27.95
C GLU A 134 2.69 18.53 28.43
N THR A 135 3.35 19.23 27.49
CA THR A 135 4.28 20.31 27.82
C THR A 135 3.54 21.48 28.50
N ARG A 136 2.37 21.88 28.00
CA ARG A 136 1.54 22.95 28.59
C ARG A 136 1.12 22.59 30.02
N GLN A 137 0.64 21.36 30.24
CA GLN A 137 0.24 20.88 31.56
C GLN A 137 1.41 20.84 32.54
N TRP A 138 2.59 20.40 32.10
CA TRP A 138 3.79 20.42 32.93
C TRP A 138 4.16 21.85 33.38
N VAL A 139 4.12 22.82 32.46
CA VAL A 139 4.41 24.22 32.79
C VAL A 139 3.36 24.80 33.74
N LEU A 140 2.08 24.49 33.55
CA LEU A 140 1.00 24.98 34.41
C LEU A 140 1.03 24.36 35.80
N ALA A 141 1.25 23.04 35.89
CA ALA A 141 1.29 22.33 37.16
C ALA A 141 2.49 22.74 38.02
N ASP A 142 3.64 23.05 37.39
CA ASP A 142 4.90 23.43 38.05
C ASP A 142 5.12 22.68 39.38
N ALA A 143 5.01 21.35 39.34
CA ALA A 143 4.91 20.51 40.54
C ALA A 143 6.10 20.70 41.52
N ASN A 144 7.27 21.04 40.97
CA ASN A 144 8.49 21.27 41.73
C ASN A 144 8.70 22.75 42.10
N ARG A 145 7.77 23.64 41.73
CA ARG A 145 7.85 25.10 41.84
C ARG A 145 9.14 25.69 41.26
N GLU A 146 9.74 25.01 40.30
CA GLU A 146 11.03 25.39 39.74
C GLU A 146 10.85 26.53 38.73
N LEU A 147 9.78 26.48 37.93
CA LEU A 147 9.54 27.44 36.87
C LEU A 147 9.01 28.78 37.40
N GLY A 148 8.20 28.75 38.46
CA GLY A 148 7.69 29.94 39.14
C GLY A 148 8.70 30.62 40.06
N ARG A 149 9.68 29.87 40.61
CA ARG A 149 10.72 30.44 41.48
C ARG A 149 11.78 31.23 40.70
N ILE A 150 12.02 30.86 39.45
CA ILE A 150 13.07 31.47 38.63
C ILE A 150 12.47 32.62 37.85
N HIS A 151 12.90 33.82 38.19
CA HIS A 151 12.42 35.06 37.62
C HIS A 151 13.56 36.00 37.24
N ILE A 152 13.25 36.99 36.42
CA ILE A 152 14.21 38.04 36.06
C ILE A 152 14.53 38.89 37.31
N LYS A 153 15.78 39.34 37.44
CA LYS A 153 16.22 40.18 38.58
C LYS A 153 15.37 41.45 38.64
N SER A 154 14.83 41.76 39.82
CA SER A 154 13.92 42.89 40.06
C SER A 154 12.54 42.80 39.37
N ARG A 155 12.19 41.66 38.76
CA ARG A 155 10.88 41.41 38.12
C ARG A 155 10.37 40.00 38.49
N PRO A 156 9.83 39.82 39.72
CA PRO A 156 9.33 38.52 40.19
C PRO A 156 8.08 38.05 39.45
N ASP A 157 7.41 38.94 38.74
CA ASP A 157 6.28 38.70 37.85
C ASP A 157 6.69 38.01 36.54
N LEU A 158 7.96 38.14 36.13
CA LEU A 158 8.49 37.54 34.90
C LEU A 158 9.24 36.25 35.22
N THR A 159 8.48 35.17 35.40
CA THR A 159 9.00 33.84 35.69
C THR A 159 9.26 33.03 34.41
N CYS A 160 10.04 31.96 34.52
CA CYS A 160 10.20 31.03 33.39
C CYS A 160 8.87 30.37 33.01
N GLN A 161 7.96 30.18 33.97
CA GLN A 161 6.62 29.65 33.69
C GLN A 161 5.85 30.54 32.70
N VAL A 162 5.79 31.85 32.96
CA VAL A 162 5.09 32.82 32.12
C VAL A 162 5.70 32.88 30.72
N LEU A 163 7.03 32.91 30.64
CA LEU A 163 7.73 33.01 29.36
C LEU A 163 7.65 31.74 28.52
N ILE A 164 7.66 30.55 29.13
CA ILE A 164 7.47 29.30 28.39
C ILE A 164 6.04 29.23 27.83
N LEU A 165 5.01 29.56 28.62
CA LEU A 165 3.61 29.52 28.15
C LEU A 165 3.35 30.47 26.96
N ARG A 166 3.98 31.65 26.94
CA ARG A 166 3.85 32.61 25.84
C ARG A 166 4.59 32.19 24.56
N ARG A 167 5.57 31.29 24.69
CA ARG A 167 6.41 30.80 23.58
C ARG A 167 5.97 29.43 23.06
N LEU A 168 5.17 28.68 23.82
CA LEU A 168 4.48 27.49 23.30
C LEU A 168 3.52 27.90 22.18
N PRO A 169 3.37 27.11 21.11
CA PRO A 169 2.40 27.37 20.05
C PRO A 169 0.99 27.67 20.58
N PRO A 170 0.33 28.74 20.09
CA PRO A 170 0.84 29.71 19.11
C PRO A 170 1.91 30.65 19.71
N GLU A 171 3.05 30.74 19.03
CA GLU A 171 4.23 31.45 19.52
C GLU A 171 4.01 32.97 19.45
N THR A 172 4.21 33.67 20.58
CA THR A 172 4.20 35.13 20.60
C THR A 172 5.56 35.67 20.15
N ASP A 173 5.56 36.63 19.22
CA ASP A 173 6.79 37.31 18.78
C ASP A 173 7.38 38.15 19.92
N TRP A 174 8.71 38.25 19.95
CA TRP A 174 9.43 38.94 21.01
C TRP A 174 9.11 40.43 21.09
N LYS A 175 8.83 41.08 19.95
CA LYS A 175 8.41 42.49 19.91
C LYS A 175 7.09 42.71 20.65
N THR A 176 6.18 41.75 20.57
CA THR A 176 4.91 41.79 21.30
C THR A 176 5.14 41.55 22.79
N LEU A 177 6.03 40.62 23.15
CA LEU A 177 6.38 40.35 24.55
C LEU A 177 7.09 41.53 25.22
N GLU A 178 7.96 42.23 24.50
CA GLU A 178 8.64 43.42 25.00
C GLU A 178 7.64 44.51 25.38
N ARG A 179 6.60 44.71 24.55
CA ARG A 179 5.51 45.65 24.82
C ARG A 179 4.59 45.19 25.95
N ASP A 180 4.23 43.90 25.97
CA ASP A 180 3.27 43.36 26.94
C ASP A 180 3.86 43.24 28.35
N LEU A 181 5.18 42.98 28.46
CA LEU A 181 5.87 42.69 29.72
C LEU A 181 6.75 43.85 30.21
N ASP A 182 6.80 44.95 29.45
CA ASP A 182 7.63 46.13 29.69
C ASP A 182 9.08 45.77 30.03
N CYS A 183 9.67 44.93 29.19
CA CYS A 183 11.01 44.39 29.41
C CYS A 183 11.77 44.26 28.08
N SER A 184 13.00 44.77 28.06
CA SER A 184 13.81 44.77 26.83
C SER A 184 13.94 43.38 26.20
N TYR A 185 13.88 43.33 24.87
CA TYR A 185 14.10 42.12 24.08
C TYR A 185 15.35 41.34 24.54
N SER A 186 16.46 42.05 24.71
CA SER A 186 17.75 41.46 25.08
C SER A 186 17.69 40.74 26.43
N THR A 187 16.91 41.25 27.39
CA THR A 187 16.75 40.65 28.71
C THR A 187 15.86 39.43 28.65
N LEU A 188 14.72 39.52 27.94
CA LEU A 188 13.77 38.41 27.78
C LEU A 188 14.41 37.23 27.02
N ALA A 189 15.08 37.50 25.90
CA ALA A 189 15.72 36.48 25.08
C ALA A 189 16.87 35.78 25.82
N ASN A 190 17.75 36.54 26.49
CA ASN A 190 18.85 35.96 27.27
C ASN A 190 18.32 35.13 28.45
N PHE A 191 17.30 35.61 29.15
CA PHE A 191 16.69 34.86 30.25
C PHE A 191 16.04 33.57 29.76
N TYR A 192 15.26 33.63 28.67
CA TYR A 192 14.64 32.44 28.07
C TYR A 192 15.69 31.41 27.63
N GLN A 193 16.75 31.86 26.96
CA GLN A 193 17.80 30.98 26.46
C GLN A 193 18.60 30.32 27.59
N ARG A 194 18.93 31.07 28.65
CA ARG A 194 19.81 30.59 29.73
C ARG A 194 19.07 29.85 30.83
N GLN A 195 17.81 30.20 31.10
CA GLN A 195 17.06 29.66 32.24
C GLN A 195 15.90 28.77 31.82
N CYS A 196 15.15 29.13 30.79
CA CYS A 196 13.91 28.42 30.45
C CYS A 196 14.15 27.27 29.46
N LEU A 197 14.96 27.47 28.41
CA LEU A 197 15.29 26.41 27.43
C LEU A 197 15.98 25.18 28.03
N PRO A 198 16.95 25.29 28.97
CA PRO A 198 17.58 24.11 29.55
C PRO A 198 16.59 23.23 30.32
N ARG A 199 15.60 23.85 30.97
CA ARG A 199 14.55 23.16 31.73
C ARG A 199 13.54 22.49 30.84
N LEU A 200 13.14 23.17 29.76
CA LEU A 200 12.28 22.60 28.74
C LEU A 200 12.96 21.40 28.04
N ARG A 201 14.26 21.49 27.77
CA ARG A 201 15.05 20.37 27.22
C ARG A 201 15.17 19.21 28.20
N LYS A 202 15.36 19.49 29.49
CA LYS A 202 15.39 18.46 30.53
C LYS A 202 14.06 17.71 30.59
N PHE A 203 12.95 18.44 30.61
CA PHE A 203 11.61 17.85 30.53
C PHE A 203 11.43 16.99 29.28
N GLY A 204 11.86 17.49 28.10
CA GLY A 204 11.77 16.74 26.85
C GLY A 204 12.56 15.42 26.88
N LYS A 205 13.75 15.40 27.49
CA LYS A 205 14.54 14.17 27.69
C LYS A 205 13.90 13.21 28.68
N ASP A 206 13.42 13.73 29.81
CA ASP A 206 12.77 12.92 30.85
C ASP A 206 11.47 12.25 30.34
N ARG A 207 10.81 12.86 29.34
CA ARG A 207 9.63 12.33 28.65
C ARG A 207 9.94 11.53 27.37
N GLY A 208 11.21 11.44 26.97
CA GLY A 208 11.63 10.67 25.80
C GLY A 208 11.36 11.33 24.44
N TYR A 209 11.16 12.65 24.40
CA TYR A 209 10.96 13.41 23.16
C TYR A 209 12.27 13.85 22.48
N LEU A 210 13.40 13.81 23.20
CA LEU A 210 14.73 14.31 22.78
C LEU A 210 15.85 13.36 23.17
#